data_AF-A0A938G4P1-F1
#
_entry.id   AF-A0A938G4P1-F1
#
_cell.length_a   1.000
_cell.length_b   1.000
_cell.length_c   1.000
_cell.angle_alpha   90.00
_cell.angle_beta   90.00
_cell.angle_gamma   90.00
#
_symmetry.space_group_name_H-M   'P 1'
#
loop_
_entity.id
_entity.type
_entity.pdbx_description
1 polymer ?
#
loop_
_entity_poly.entity_id
_entity_poly.type
_entity_poly.pdbx_seq_one_letter_code
_entity_poly.pdbx_strand_id
1 'polypeptide(L)' 'MKIQDSISPAPSQDEAVAIATALELLWPKPQPAAPASVQTSWRFSGRSWTDSVLARRSRPNQ' A
#
# COMPACT_ATOMS: atom_id res chain seq x y z
N MET A 1 -19.57 -23.43 2.25
CA MET A 1 -20.62 -22.61 1.63
C MET A 1 -19.93 -21.63 0.67
N LYS A 2 -20.02 -21.85 -0.64
CA LYS A 2 -19.38 -20.98 -1.64
C LYS A 2 -20.37 -19.88 -1.99
N ILE A 3 -20.09 -18.65 -1.59
CA ILE A 3 -20.84 -17.48 -2.05
C ILE A 3 -20.29 -17.18 -3.44
N GLN A 4 -21.03 -17.55 -4.49
CA GLN A 4 -20.78 -17.03 -5.82
C GLN A 4 -21.72 -15.84 -5.97
N ASP A 5 -21.20 -14.63 -5.80
CA ASP A 5 -21.96 -13.42 -6.11
C ASP A 5 -22.23 -13.45 -7.62
N SER A 6 -23.47 -13.72 -7.98
CA SER A 6 -23.92 -13.71 -9.38
C SER A 6 -23.97 -12.27 -9.86
N ILE A 7 -22.96 -11.86 -10.62
CA ILE A 7 -22.92 -10.54 -11.26
C ILE A 7 -23.90 -10.56 -12.44
N SER A 8 -24.89 -9.67 -12.42
CA SER A 8 -25.91 -9.53 -13.46
C SER A 8 -26.06 -8.05 -13.88
N PRO A 9 -26.12 -7.75 -15.19
CA PRO A 9 -26.09 -8.69 -16.31
C PRO A 9 -24.72 -9.34 -16.51
N ALA A 10 -24.71 -10.53 -17.11
CA ALA A 10 -23.47 -11.13 -17.58
C ALA A 10 -22.90 -10.26 -18.72
N PRO A 11 -21.57 -10.03 -18.76
CA PRO A 11 -20.97 -9.28 -19.85
C PRO A 11 -21.17 -10.02 -21.17
N SER A 12 -21.32 -9.26 -22.25
CA SER A 12 -21.22 -9.79 -23.61
C SER A 12 -19.81 -10.33 -23.88
N GLN A 13 -19.67 -11.12 -24.95
CA GLN A 13 -18.37 -11.68 -25.33
C GLN A 13 -17.33 -10.58 -25.59
N ASP A 14 -17.74 -9.49 -26.25
CA ASP A 14 -16.85 -8.38 -26.58
C ASP A 14 -16.40 -7.64 -25.31
N GLU A 15 -17.31 -7.43 -24.36
CA GLU A 15 -17.00 -6.82 -23.07
C GLU A 15 -16.07 -7.70 -22.23
N ALA A 16 -16.27 -9.02 -22.24
CA ALA A 16 -15.40 -9.96 -21.55
C ALA A 16 -13.97 -9.92 -22.12
N VAL A 17 -13.84 -9.84 -23.44
CA VAL A 17 -12.54 -9.69 -24.12
C VAL A 17 -11.89 -8.34 -23.80
N ALA A 18 -12.65 -7.25 -23.82
CA ALA A 18 -12.16 -5.92 -23.47
C ALA A 18 -11.65 -5.86 -22.02
N ILE A 19 -12.36 -6.50 -21.08
CA ILE A 19 -11.94 -6.56 -19.67
C ILE A 19 -10.66 -7.39 -19.52
N ALA A 20 -10.61 -8.59 -20.13
CA ALA A 20 -9.45 -9.46 -20.05
C ALA A 20 -8.19 -8.80 -20.62
N THR A 21 -8.32 -8.15 -21.77
CA THR A 21 -7.20 -7.42 -22.42
C THR A 21 -6.74 -6.22 -21.59
N ALA A 22 -7.67 -5.44 -21.02
CA ALA A 22 -7.33 -4.33 -20.15
C ALA A 22 -6.57 -4.79 -18.90
N LEU A 23 -6.97 -5.91 -18.29
CA LEU A 23 -6.24 -6.49 -17.17
C LEU A 23 -4.81 -6.87 -17.58
N GLU A 24 -4.62 -7.60 -18.67
CA GLU A 24 -3.28 -7.97 -19.12
C GLU A 24 -2.37 -6.77 -19.44
N LEU A 25 -2.93 -5.71 -20.04
CA LEU A 25 -2.18 -4.52 -20.43
C LEU A 25 -1.86 -3.61 -19.24
N LEU A 26 -2.77 -3.48 -18.28
CA LEU A 26 -2.69 -2.51 -17.19
C LEU A 26 -2.21 -3.13 -15.88
N TRP A 27 -2.19 -4.45 -15.76
CA TRP A 27 -1.77 -5.08 -14.52
C TRP A 27 -0.31 -4.72 -14.21
N PRO A 28 0.00 -4.27 -12.98
CA PRO A 28 1.37 -3.98 -12.60
C PRO A 28 2.20 -5.25 -12.71
N LYS A 29 3.22 -5.24 -13.56
CA LYS A 29 4.21 -6.31 -13.56
C LYS A 29 4.93 -6.29 -12.21
N PRO A 30 5.15 -7.44 -11.56
CA PRO A 30 5.94 -7.49 -10.34
C PRO A 30 7.32 -6.94 -10.66
N GLN A 31 7.58 -5.71 -10.20
CA GLN A 31 8.91 -5.13 -10.25
C GLN A 31 9.72 -5.78 -9.13
N PRO A 32 10.99 -6.14 -9.39
CA PRO A 32 11.87 -6.53 -8.30
C PRO A 32 11.87 -5.37 -7.29
N ALA A 33 11.50 -5.67 -6.05
CA ALA A 33 11.61 -4.69 -4.99
C ALA A 33 13.07 -4.23 -4.96
N ALA A 34 13.30 -2.93 -5.09
CA ALA A 34 14.59 -2.37 -4.73
C ALA A 34 14.91 -2.86 -3.30
N PRO A 35 16.16 -3.26 -3.00
CA PRO A 35 16.51 -3.71 -1.67
C PRO A 35 16.22 -2.57 -0.68
N ALA A 36 15.06 -2.63 -0.05
CA ALA A 36 14.72 -1.76 1.06
C ALA A 36 15.67 -2.15 2.18
N SER A 37 16.39 -1.18 2.74
CA SER A 37 17.10 -1.44 3.99
C SER A 37 16.06 -1.83 5.03
N VAL A 38 16.01 -3.12 5.36
CA VAL A 38 15.05 -3.63 6.34
C VAL A 38 15.44 -2.99 7.67
N GLN A 39 14.73 -1.95 8.08
CA GLN A 39 14.84 -1.41 9.43
C GLN A 39 14.18 -2.42 10.38
N THR A 40 14.96 -3.41 10.82
CA THR A 40 14.56 -4.42 11.81
C THR A 40 14.47 -3.85 13.22
N SER A 41 14.83 -2.57 13.40
CA SER A 41 14.67 -1.89 14.68
C SER A 41 13.18 -1.69 14.95
N TRP A 42 12.62 -2.52 15.82
CA TRP A 42 11.30 -2.31 16.39
C TRP A 42 11.26 -0.93 17.06
N ARG A 43 10.56 0.03 16.43
CA ARG A 43 10.36 1.38 16.97
C ARG A 43 9.06 1.44 17.77
N PHE A 44 8.85 0.49 18.67
CA PHE A 44 7.96 0.72 19.82
C PHE A 44 8.81 1.44 20.84
N SER A 45 9.27 2.62 20.46
CA SER A 45 9.78 3.53 21.47
C SER A 45 8.56 3.92 22.30
N GLY A 46 8.65 3.82 23.62
CA GLY A 46 7.75 4.49 24.56
C GLY A 46 7.79 6.02 24.40
N ARG A 47 7.54 6.51 23.18
CA ARG A 47 7.38 7.91 22.83
C ARG A 47 5.95 8.26 23.15
N SER A 48 5.81 8.93 24.29
CA SER A 48 4.64 9.73 24.62
C SER A 48 4.25 10.62 23.43
N TRP A 49 2.95 10.80 23.20
CA TRP A 49 2.33 11.64 22.16
C TRP A 49 2.73 13.14 22.19
N THR A 50 3.75 13.53 22.96
CA THR A 50 4.13 14.92 23.25
C THR A 50 5.58 15.27 22.90
N ASP A 51 6.18 14.62 21.90
CA ASP A 51 7.44 15.12 21.30
C ASP A 51 7.13 15.99 20.07
N SER A 52 6.40 17.08 20.32
CA SER A 52 6.27 18.16 19.34
C SER A 52 7.65 18.78 19.11
N VAL A 53 8.01 18.98 17.85
CA VAL A 53 9.25 19.57 17.30
C VAL A 53 9.80 20.78 18.07
N LEU A 54 8.98 21.47 18.87
CA LEU A 54 9.34 22.56 19.77
C LEU A 54 10.34 22.18 20.88
N ALA A 55 10.32 20.94 21.38
CA ALA A 55 11.23 20.51 22.46
C ALA A 55 12.70 20.41 22.02
N ARG A 56 12.95 20.24 20.71
CA ARG A 56 14.31 20.13 20.13
C ARG A 56 14.98 21.47 19.83
N ARG A 57 14.31 22.59 20.10
CA ARG A 57 14.81 23.94 19.74
C ARG A 57 15.68 24.64 20.78
N SER A 58 16.02 24.04 21.92
CA SER A 58 16.91 24.70 22.88
C SER A 58 18.26 23.98 23.02
N ARG A 59 19.26 24.56 22.36
CA ARG A 59 20.71 24.48 22.67
C ARG A 59 21.24 25.93 22.56
N PRO A 60 22.44 26.27 23.07
CA PRO A 60 22.85 26.34 24.47
C PRO A 60 23.49 27.71 24.80
N ASN A 61 23.21 28.27 25.98
CA ASN A 61 24.02 29.24 26.74
C ASN A 61 23.37 29.45 28.11
N GLN A 62 23.80 28.68 29.10
CA GLN A 62 23.79 28.98 30.54
C GLN A 62 25.15 28.52 31.05
#